data_AF-A0A924I9K2-F1
#
_entry.id   AF-A0A924I9K2-F1
#
_cell.length_a   1.000
_cell.length_b   1.000
_cell.length_c   1.000
_cell.angle_alpha   90.00
_cell.angle_beta   90.00
_cell.angle_gamma   90.00
#
_symmetry.space_group_name_H-M   'P 1'
#
loop_
_entity.id
_entity.type
_entity.pdbx_description
1 polymer ?
#
loop_
_entity_poly.entity_id
_entity_poly.type
_entity_poly.pdbx_seq_one_letter_code
_entity_poly.pdbx_strand_id
1 'polypeptide(L)'
;DKNRLGLDKTTLDIITVWEVDFLSEPDYKNLPTSVDVAYYLIHSMSSSTSNFDTMEAIAATHFNLYMDKIGVKQVVYLSGIVNEKQLSKHLQSRKDVEDILYTGNFKTTVLRAGIIVGSGSSSFEIIRDLCEKLPVMITPKWVLTKCQPIAIRDVIQYLIGVLLREDCYNQSFDIGGPNIITYKEMMMLYAKTRKIKLWIYVFPIMTTKLSSYWLYFVTSTSYKLAVNLVDSMKMEVICKDNRLQKMLNIKPITYVEAIKLAFIKIEQNLVISSWKDSLVSGRFVHNLSEFIQVPTYGCLKDVQTRKVENVQQALDNIWCIGGDRGWYYGNWMWKLRGFMDKLVGGVGTRRGRTHPTHLDNGDALDFWRVLLANKEEKRLLLFAEMKLPGEAWLEFRIDENNILYQTATFRPKGLFGRLYWYSLVPFHFFIFGGMIDTILKSENLK
;
A
#
# COMPACT_ATOMS: atom_id res chain seq x y z
N ASP A 1 -5.02 4.24 13.92
CA ASP A 1 -5.36 2.82 14.14
C ASP A 1 -4.10 2.02 14.43
N LYS A 2 -3.81 1.88 15.73
CA LYS A 2 -2.72 1.12 16.34
C LYS A 2 -2.67 -0.34 15.88
N ASN A 3 -3.81 -0.91 15.47
CA ASN A 3 -3.90 -2.30 15.04
C ASN A 3 -3.32 -2.54 13.64
N ARG A 4 -2.87 -1.49 12.94
CA ARG A 4 -2.35 -1.57 11.56
C ARG A 4 -0.83 -1.73 11.48
N LEU A 5 -0.10 -1.50 12.58
CA LEU A 5 1.36 -1.40 12.56
C LEU A 5 2.04 -2.75 12.22
N GLY A 6 1.41 -3.89 12.49
CA GLY A 6 1.96 -5.22 12.14
C GLY A 6 3.34 -5.47 12.75
N LEU A 7 3.62 -4.90 13.92
CA LEU A 7 4.90 -4.99 14.61
C LEU A 7 4.91 -6.20 15.55
N ASP A 8 6.08 -6.82 15.68
CA ASP A 8 6.28 -7.90 16.62
C ASP A 8 6.21 -7.38 18.07
N LYS A 9 6.00 -8.30 19.02
CA LYS A 9 5.82 -7.97 20.43
C LYS A 9 7.03 -7.21 21.02
N THR A 10 8.25 -7.58 20.65
CA THR A 10 9.46 -6.92 21.19
C THR A 10 9.58 -5.48 20.71
N THR A 11 9.18 -5.20 19.47
CA THR A 11 9.12 -3.83 18.95
C THR A 11 8.00 -3.03 19.62
N LEU A 12 6.82 -3.65 19.84
CA LEU A 12 5.70 -3.01 20.53
C LEU A 12 6.05 -2.61 21.97
N ASP A 13 6.91 -3.36 22.65
CA ASP A 13 7.33 -3.09 24.03
C ASP A 13 8.22 -1.84 24.18
N ILE A 14 8.86 -1.38 23.09
CA ILE A 14 9.78 -0.23 23.09
C ILE A 14 9.23 1.02 22.39
N ILE A 15 7.98 0.99 21.94
CA ILE A 15 7.33 2.12 21.26
C ILE A 15 6.04 2.54 21.97
N THR A 16 5.73 3.83 21.89
CA THR A 16 4.44 4.37 22.32
C THR A 16 3.63 4.77 21.10
N VAL A 17 2.40 4.30 20.99
CA VAL A 17 1.49 4.67 19.88
C VAL A 17 0.58 5.80 20.32
N TRP A 18 0.68 6.93 19.62
CA TRP A 18 -0.23 8.07 19.75
C TRP A 18 -1.12 8.15 18.50
N GLU A 19 -2.44 8.15 18.70
CA GLU A 19 -3.41 8.22 17.60
C GLU A 19 -3.95 9.64 17.46
N VAL A 20 -3.81 10.20 16.26
CA VAL A 20 -4.28 11.54 15.91
C VAL A 20 -4.75 11.56 14.46
N ASP A 21 -5.83 12.30 14.19
CA ASP A 21 -6.28 12.63 12.85
C ASP A 21 -5.94 14.09 12.55
N PHE A 22 -4.94 14.30 11.69
CA PHE A 22 -4.49 15.64 11.31
C PHE A 22 -5.48 16.39 10.40
N LEU A 23 -6.55 15.75 9.92
CA LEU A 23 -7.61 16.43 9.17
C LEU A 23 -8.71 17.01 10.08
N SER A 24 -8.79 16.53 11.32
CA SER A 24 -9.71 17.02 12.34
C SER A 24 -9.13 18.25 13.06
N GLU A 25 -9.98 19.03 13.74
CA GLU A 25 -9.51 20.16 14.55
C GLU A 25 -8.52 19.69 15.63
N PRO A 26 -7.45 20.47 15.92
CA PRO A 26 -6.46 20.07 16.92
C PRO A 26 -7.03 19.85 18.32
N ASP A 27 -6.79 18.67 18.90
CA ASP A 27 -7.14 18.31 20.29
C ASP A 27 -5.86 18.04 21.11
N TYR A 28 -5.64 18.87 22.13
CA TYR A 28 -4.44 18.86 22.95
C TYR A 28 -4.55 18.02 24.24
N LYS A 29 -5.63 17.26 24.43
CA LYS A 29 -5.85 16.50 25.69
C LYS A 29 -4.84 15.38 25.94
N ASN A 30 -4.36 14.73 24.88
CA ASN A 30 -3.52 13.52 24.95
C ASN A 30 -2.20 13.68 24.18
N LEU A 31 -1.49 14.78 24.39
CA LEU A 31 -0.21 14.98 23.71
C LEU A 31 0.89 14.07 24.27
N PRO A 32 1.76 13.51 23.41
CA PRO A 32 2.95 12.83 23.87
C PRO A 32 3.87 13.82 24.59
N THR A 33 4.57 13.34 25.62
CA THR A 33 5.55 14.14 26.36
C THR A 33 6.96 13.90 25.81
N SER A 34 7.80 14.92 25.85
CA SER A 34 9.25 14.82 25.60
C SER A 34 9.64 14.27 24.22
N VAL A 35 9.17 14.90 23.14
CA VAL A 35 9.58 14.60 21.76
C VAL A 35 10.57 15.66 21.26
N ASP A 36 11.82 15.27 20.99
CA ASP A 36 12.83 16.19 20.45
C ASP A 36 12.74 16.39 18.93
N VAL A 37 12.36 15.33 18.20
CA VAL A 37 12.32 15.35 16.73
C VAL A 37 11.06 14.66 16.21
N ALA A 38 10.44 15.23 15.18
CA ALA A 38 9.33 14.60 14.47
C ALA A 38 9.65 14.42 12.98
N TYR A 39 9.41 13.23 12.44
CA TYR A 39 9.51 12.95 11.02
C TYR A 39 8.13 13.08 10.35
N TYR A 40 7.99 14.01 9.40
CA TYR A 40 6.75 14.17 8.62
C TYR A 40 6.80 13.27 7.38
N LEU A 41 6.10 12.14 7.44
CA LEU A 41 6.01 11.14 6.35
C LEU A 41 4.58 11.01 5.79
N ILE A 42 3.66 11.88 6.21
CA ILE A 42 2.25 11.83 5.80
C ILE A 42 2.15 12.15 4.30
N HIS A 43 1.33 11.37 3.59
CA HIS A 43 0.99 11.63 2.20
C HIS A 43 -0.40 11.08 1.84
N SER A 44 -1.23 11.93 1.24
CA SER A 44 -2.64 11.71 0.87
C SER A 44 -2.82 11.43 -0.63
N MET A 45 -1.76 11.11 -1.36
CA MET A 45 -1.81 10.88 -2.82
C MET A 45 -2.81 9.80 -3.28
N SER A 46 -3.10 8.85 -2.41
CA SER A 46 -4.09 7.81 -2.66
C SER A 46 -5.53 8.32 -2.45
N SER A 47 -5.73 9.33 -1.59
CA SER A 47 -7.02 9.70 -1.00
C SER A 47 -8.00 10.38 -1.94
N SER A 48 -7.53 11.27 -2.80
CA SER A 48 -8.38 11.95 -3.76
C SER A 48 -7.59 12.42 -4.99
N THR A 49 -8.30 12.61 -6.11
CA THR A 49 -7.72 13.14 -7.36
C THR A 49 -7.85 14.66 -7.45
N SER A 50 -8.81 15.26 -6.73
CA SER A 50 -9.13 16.69 -6.85
C SER A 50 -8.74 17.52 -5.63
N ASN A 51 -8.71 16.95 -4.42
CA ASN A 51 -8.62 17.70 -3.17
C ASN A 51 -7.46 17.23 -2.27
N PHE A 52 -6.51 16.47 -2.80
CA PHE A 52 -5.42 15.94 -1.96
C PHE A 52 -4.51 17.08 -1.52
N ASP A 53 -4.34 18.10 -2.35
CA ASP A 53 -3.61 19.34 -2.07
C ASP A 53 -4.16 20.07 -0.85
N THR A 54 -5.49 20.21 -0.75
CA THR A 54 -6.11 20.85 0.42
C THR A 54 -5.97 20.00 1.68
N MET A 55 -6.16 18.68 1.56
CA MET A 55 -5.98 17.76 2.69
C MET A 55 -4.55 17.76 3.23
N GLU A 56 -3.55 17.80 2.34
CA GLU A 56 -2.13 17.89 2.69
C GLU A 56 -1.80 19.19 3.41
N ALA A 57 -2.33 20.32 2.91
CA ALA A 57 -2.13 21.61 3.53
C ALA A 57 -2.77 21.69 4.92
N ILE A 58 -3.99 21.17 5.09
CA ILE A 58 -4.66 21.09 6.40
C ILE A 58 -3.83 20.22 7.35
N ALA A 59 -3.43 19.03 6.90
CA ALA A 59 -2.65 18.11 7.73
C ALA A 59 -1.32 18.72 8.18
N ALA A 60 -0.59 19.38 7.28
CA ALA A 60 0.65 20.07 7.60
C ALA A 60 0.44 21.26 8.56
N THR A 61 -0.65 22.02 8.37
CA THR A 61 -1.00 23.15 9.25
C THR A 61 -1.32 22.67 10.65
N HIS A 62 -2.19 21.67 10.79
CA HIS A 62 -2.50 21.09 12.08
C HIS A 62 -1.28 20.42 12.72
N PHE A 63 -0.44 19.75 11.92
CA PHE A 63 0.82 19.19 12.39
C PHE A 63 1.71 20.25 13.04
N ASN A 64 1.88 21.43 12.43
CA ASN A 64 2.62 22.52 13.06
C ASN A 64 2.05 22.90 14.42
N LEU A 65 0.72 23.07 14.52
CA LEU A 65 0.04 23.42 15.77
C LEU A 65 0.30 22.38 16.87
N TYR A 66 0.25 21.08 16.53
CA TYR A 66 0.58 20.01 17.46
C TYR A 66 2.05 20.04 17.89
N MET A 67 2.98 20.16 16.93
CA MET A 67 4.42 20.16 17.23
C MET A 67 4.85 21.37 18.06
N ASP A 68 4.24 22.54 17.83
CA ASP A 68 4.45 23.75 18.63
C ASP A 68 4.01 23.54 20.09
N LYS A 69 2.91 22.83 20.32
CA LYS A 69 2.43 22.51 21.68
C LYS A 69 3.26 21.43 22.37
N ILE A 70 3.76 20.46 21.60
CA ILE A 70 4.66 19.41 22.12
C ILE A 70 6.06 19.97 22.43
N GLY A 71 6.48 21.01 21.71
CA GLY A 71 7.78 21.66 21.90
C GLY A 71 8.93 20.94 21.19
N VAL A 72 8.67 20.42 19.99
CA VAL A 72 9.67 19.70 19.18
C VAL A 72 10.80 20.64 18.75
N LYS A 73 12.05 20.17 18.77
CA LYS A 73 13.22 20.97 18.34
C LYS A 73 13.38 20.97 16.83
N GLN A 74 13.21 19.81 16.19
CA GLN A 74 13.39 19.63 14.75
C GLN A 74 12.24 18.85 14.12
N VAL A 75 11.80 19.30 12.94
CA VAL A 75 10.96 18.51 12.05
C VAL A 75 11.76 18.13 10.81
N VAL A 76 11.78 16.84 10.48
CA VAL A 76 12.40 16.32 9.27
C VAL A 76 11.31 15.90 8.29
N TYR A 77 11.25 16.57 7.14
CA TYR A 77 10.26 16.30 6.11
C TYR A 77 10.90 15.56 4.93
N LEU A 78 10.41 14.36 4.63
CA LEU A 78 10.75 13.65 3.39
C LEU A 78 9.79 14.13 2.29
N SER A 79 10.28 14.93 1.35
CA SER A 79 9.56 15.55 0.23
C SER A 79 9.91 14.89 -1.13
N GLY A 80 9.45 15.47 -2.25
CA GLY A 80 9.87 15.11 -3.61
C GLY A 80 10.78 16.18 -4.24
N ILE A 81 11.65 15.80 -5.18
CA ILE A 81 12.52 16.74 -5.91
C ILE A 81 11.69 17.74 -6.74
N VAL A 82 12.09 19.02 -6.66
CA VAL A 82 11.44 20.16 -7.29
C VAL A 82 12.42 20.81 -8.28
N ASN A 83 12.36 20.39 -9.54
CA ASN A 83 13.34 20.79 -10.56
C ASN A 83 12.92 21.95 -11.46
N GLU A 84 11.63 22.22 -11.55
CA GLU A 84 11.05 23.18 -12.51
C GLU A 84 10.20 24.24 -11.80
N LYS A 85 9.99 25.38 -12.47
CA LYS A 85 9.12 26.45 -11.96
C LYS A 85 7.64 26.11 -12.07
N GLN A 86 7.25 25.38 -13.13
CA GLN A 86 5.88 24.93 -13.34
C GLN A 86 5.78 23.47 -12.91
N LEU A 87 5.18 23.23 -11.74
CA LEU A 87 5.06 21.90 -11.16
C LEU A 87 3.73 21.24 -11.54
N SER A 88 3.74 19.91 -11.60
CA SER A 88 2.50 19.13 -11.57
C SER A 88 1.74 19.40 -10.26
N LYS A 89 0.42 19.21 -10.25
CA LYS A 89 -0.40 19.40 -9.03
C LYS A 89 0.16 18.62 -7.83
N HIS A 90 0.66 17.40 -8.08
CA HIS A 90 1.29 16.58 -7.04
C HIS A 90 2.56 17.22 -6.48
N LEU A 91 3.50 17.60 -7.34
CA LEU A 91 4.75 18.23 -6.89
C LEU A 91 4.52 19.60 -6.25
N GLN A 92 3.53 20.35 -6.73
CA GLN A 92 3.14 21.63 -6.12
C GLN A 92 2.65 21.41 -4.69
N SER A 93 1.74 20.46 -4.46
CA SER A 93 1.27 20.12 -3.10
C SER A 93 2.40 19.73 -2.16
N ARG A 94 3.43 19.02 -2.66
CA ARG A 94 4.62 18.68 -1.85
C ARG A 94 5.43 19.91 -1.46
N LYS A 95 5.51 20.89 -2.35
CA LYS A 95 6.16 22.17 -2.11
C LYS A 95 5.34 23.05 -1.16
N ASP A 96 4.02 23.06 -1.28
CA ASP A 96 3.13 23.80 -0.39
C ASP A 96 3.24 23.27 1.06
N VAL A 97 3.28 21.94 1.24
CA VAL A 97 3.55 21.32 2.56
C VAL A 97 4.92 21.74 3.09
N GLU A 98 5.95 21.77 2.23
CA GLU A 98 7.27 22.25 2.61
C GLU A 98 7.22 23.67 3.17
N ASP A 99 6.54 24.57 2.46
CA ASP A 99 6.41 25.98 2.84
C ASP A 99 5.61 26.15 4.13
N ILE A 100 4.55 25.36 4.33
CA ILE A 100 3.78 25.33 5.58
C ILE A 100 4.66 24.87 6.74
N LEU A 101 5.39 23.76 6.59
CA LEU A 101 6.24 23.23 7.66
C LEU A 101 7.37 24.21 8.06
N TYR A 102 7.83 25.09 7.18
CA TYR A 102 8.78 26.15 7.54
C TYR A 102 8.19 27.25 8.43
N THR A 103 6.86 27.37 8.53
CA THR A 103 6.21 28.38 9.39
C THR A 103 6.09 27.96 10.86
N GLY A 104 6.34 26.69 11.19
CA GLY A 104 6.27 26.17 12.56
C GLY A 104 7.39 26.73 13.45
N ASN A 105 7.19 26.70 14.77
CA ASN A 105 8.16 27.20 15.76
C ASN A 105 9.22 26.15 16.12
N PHE A 106 9.74 25.46 15.11
CA PHE A 106 10.77 24.43 15.21
C PHE A 106 11.76 24.59 14.04
N LYS A 107 12.82 23.77 14.03
CA LYS A 107 13.80 23.78 12.94
C LYS A 107 13.43 22.73 11.89
N THR A 108 13.20 23.15 10.65
CA THR A 108 12.73 22.25 9.59
C THR A 108 13.86 21.82 8.68
N THR A 109 14.10 20.52 8.53
CA THR A 109 15.04 19.98 7.53
C THR A 109 14.25 19.21 6.49
N VAL A 110 14.42 19.57 5.21
CA VAL A 110 13.68 18.94 4.11
C VAL A 110 14.61 18.08 3.27
N LEU A 111 14.24 16.81 3.09
CA LEU A 111 14.91 15.87 2.22
C LEU A 111 14.04 15.63 0.99
N ARG A 112 14.41 16.19 -0.16
CA ARG A 112 13.70 16.04 -1.43
C ARG A 112 14.21 14.80 -2.15
N ALA A 113 13.43 13.73 -2.13
CA ALA A 113 13.85 12.45 -2.70
C ALA A 113 13.41 12.29 -4.16
N GLY A 114 14.25 11.57 -4.91
CA GLY A 114 13.84 10.95 -6.17
C GLY A 114 12.93 9.74 -5.94
N ILE A 115 12.83 8.87 -6.95
CA ILE A 115 12.02 7.65 -6.84
C ILE A 115 12.67 6.69 -5.83
N ILE A 116 11.97 6.40 -4.73
CA ILE A 116 12.49 5.52 -3.68
C ILE A 116 12.28 4.06 -4.07
N VAL A 117 13.38 3.30 -4.12
CA VAL A 117 13.45 1.90 -4.53
C VAL A 117 13.72 1.02 -3.33
N GLY A 118 12.78 0.13 -3.01
CA GLY A 118 12.89 -0.82 -1.90
C GLY A 118 11.64 -1.68 -1.76
N SER A 119 11.76 -2.83 -1.09
CA SER A 119 10.62 -3.69 -0.75
C SER A 119 9.59 -2.89 0.05
N GLY A 120 8.32 -2.94 -0.35
CA GLY A 120 7.25 -2.15 0.28
C GLY A 120 7.02 -0.76 -0.33
N SER A 121 7.91 -0.25 -1.18
CA SER A 121 7.70 1.02 -1.89
C SER A 121 6.67 0.87 -3.01
N SER A 122 5.67 1.76 -3.04
CA SER A 122 4.68 1.87 -4.13
C SER A 122 5.34 1.94 -5.51
N SER A 123 6.41 2.72 -5.65
CA SER A 123 7.11 2.92 -6.92
C SER A 123 7.85 1.65 -7.39
N PHE A 124 8.49 0.92 -6.47
CA PHE A 124 9.18 -0.33 -6.80
C PHE A 124 8.20 -1.39 -7.32
N GLU A 125 7.05 -1.50 -6.66
CA GLU A 125 6.07 -2.54 -6.94
C GLU A 125 5.28 -2.25 -8.22
N ILE A 126 5.04 -0.97 -8.54
CA ILE A 126 4.54 -0.55 -9.85
C ILE A 126 5.51 -1.00 -10.95
N ILE A 127 6.81 -0.74 -10.80
CA ILE A 127 7.81 -1.14 -11.80
C ILE A 127 7.89 -2.67 -11.93
N ARG A 128 7.86 -3.40 -10.81
CA ARG A 128 7.75 -4.86 -10.82
C ARG A 128 6.54 -5.32 -11.61
N ASP A 129 5.36 -4.84 -11.25
CA ASP A 129 4.10 -5.25 -11.85
C ASP A 129 4.09 -5.02 -13.36
N LEU A 130 4.59 -3.87 -13.81
CA LEU A 130 4.71 -3.55 -15.22
C LEU A 130 5.62 -4.54 -15.95
N CYS A 131 6.81 -4.78 -15.41
CA CYS A 131 7.81 -5.62 -16.07
C CYS A 131 7.44 -7.11 -16.05
N GLU A 132 6.80 -7.60 -14.98
CA GLU A 132 6.48 -9.02 -14.82
C GLU A 132 5.15 -9.44 -15.47
N LYS A 133 4.18 -8.53 -15.57
CA LYS A 133 2.86 -8.84 -16.14
C LYS A 133 2.79 -8.58 -17.64
N LEU A 134 3.67 -7.75 -18.20
CA LEU A 134 3.66 -7.37 -19.61
C LEU A 134 5.02 -7.62 -20.28
N PRO A 135 5.17 -8.71 -21.07
CA PRO A 135 6.41 -8.93 -21.83
C PRO A 135 6.59 -7.91 -22.96
N VAL A 136 5.50 -7.31 -23.45
CA VAL A 136 5.48 -6.25 -24.48
C VAL A 136 4.70 -5.05 -23.97
N MET A 137 5.33 -3.88 -23.94
CA MET A 137 4.73 -2.62 -23.49
C MET A 137 4.75 -1.57 -24.60
N ILE A 138 3.55 -1.09 -24.96
CA ILE A 138 3.37 0.11 -25.78
C ILE A 138 3.24 1.28 -24.81
N THR A 139 4.20 2.19 -24.86
CA THR A 139 4.37 3.25 -23.86
C THR A 139 4.35 4.63 -24.50
N PRO A 140 3.87 5.67 -23.81
CA PRO A 140 3.96 7.05 -24.26
C PRO A 140 5.38 7.63 -24.13
N LYS A 141 5.64 8.74 -24.83
CA LYS A 141 6.95 9.43 -24.79
C LYS A 141 7.48 9.79 -23.40
N TRP A 142 6.62 9.96 -22.38
CA TRP A 142 7.08 10.30 -21.03
C TRP A 142 7.98 9.23 -20.40
N VAL A 143 7.98 7.98 -20.91
CA VAL A 143 8.95 6.97 -20.43
C VAL A 143 10.41 7.33 -20.72
N LEU A 144 10.64 8.33 -21.58
CA LEU A 144 11.96 8.87 -21.90
C LEU A 144 12.36 10.02 -20.95
N THR A 145 11.48 10.46 -20.05
CA THR A 145 11.83 11.44 -19.01
C THR A 145 12.86 10.83 -18.06
N LYS A 146 13.87 11.63 -17.68
CA LYS A 146 14.93 11.22 -16.77
C LYS A 146 14.50 11.31 -15.30
N CYS A 147 14.99 10.36 -14.51
CA CYS A 147 14.84 10.31 -13.07
C CYS A 147 16.14 9.83 -12.42
N GLN A 148 16.28 10.08 -11.12
CA GLN A 148 17.41 9.63 -10.32
C GLN A 148 16.90 8.81 -9.12
N PRO A 149 16.62 7.51 -9.30
CA PRO A 149 16.12 6.66 -8.22
C PRO A 149 17.13 6.55 -7.07
N ILE A 150 16.63 6.40 -5.84
CA ILE A 150 17.41 6.26 -4.61
C ILE A 150 16.98 5.00 -3.85
N ALA A 151 17.92 4.26 -3.25
CA ALA A 151 17.57 3.11 -2.43
C ALA A 151 16.93 3.55 -1.11
N ILE A 152 15.91 2.82 -0.63
CA ILE A 152 15.29 3.09 0.68
C ILE A 152 16.31 3.09 1.83
N ARG A 153 17.36 2.27 1.73
CA ARG A 153 18.45 2.21 2.71
C ARG A 153 19.26 3.51 2.77
N ASP A 154 19.44 4.18 1.63
CA ASP A 154 20.12 5.47 1.59
C ASP A 154 19.21 6.55 2.16
N VAL A 155 17.91 6.52 1.84
CA VAL A 155 16.91 7.44 2.44
C VAL A 155 16.93 7.35 3.96
N ILE A 156 16.94 6.14 4.52
CA ILE A 156 17.05 5.93 5.97
C ILE A 156 18.36 6.50 6.53
N GLN A 157 19.49 6.30 5.84
CA GLN A 157 20.77 6.90 6.25
C GLN A 157 20.71 8.43 6.26
N TYR A 158 20.08 9.06 5.26
CA TYR A 158 19.87 10.51 5.24
C TYR A 158 18.97 10.96 6.39
N LEU A 159 17.83 10.28 6.62
CA LEU A 159 16.90 10.61 7.71
C LEU A 159 17.57 10.55 9.09
N ILE A 160 18.41 9.55 9.32
CA ILE A 160 19.21 9.43 10.56
C ILE A 160 20.31 10.48 10.60
N GLY A 161 21.00 10.72 9.48
CA GLY A 161 22.16 11.61 9.42
C GLY A 161 21.84 13.10 9.65
N VAL A 162 20.59 13.53 9.45
CA VAL A 162 20.14 14.91 9.72
C VAL A 162 19.54 15.09 11.12
N LEU A 163 19.40 14.01 11.90
CA LEU A 163 18.80 14.04 13.23
C LEU A 163 19.59 14.97 14.16
N LEU A 164 18.92 16.02 14.66
CA LEU A 164 19.45 17.07 15.53
C LEU A 164 20.73 17.74 15.01
N ARG A 165 20.88 17.80 13.69
CA ARG A 165 22.06 18.36 13.04
C ARG A 165 21.85 19.84 12.69
N GLU A 166 22.45 20.73 13.46
CA GLU A 166 22.18 22.17 13.38
C GLU A 166 22.52 22.80 12.02
N ASP A 167 23.56 22.30 11.34
CA ASP A 167 23.94 22.75 9.99
C ASP A 167 22.90 22.41 8.91
N CYS A 168 21.93 21.54 9.21
CA CYS A 168 20.82 21.15 8.34
C CYS A 168 19.50 21.86 8.68
N TYR A 169 19.46 22.67 9.75
CA TYR A 169 18.25 23.35 10.17
C TYR A 169 17.80 24.41 9.17
N ASN A 170 16.49 24.43 8.88
CA ASN A 170 15.85 25.35 7.94
C ASN A 170 16.44 25.26 6.52
N GLN A 171 16.95 24.09 6.14
CA GLN A 171 17.51 23.81 4.83
C GLN A 171 16.74 22.71 4.11
N SER A 172 16.79 22.75 2.78
CA SER A 172 16.36 21.67 1.90
C SER A 172 17.55 21.07 1.16
N PHE A 173 17.52 19.77 0.96
CA PHE A 173 18.55 19.01 0.25
C PHE A 173 17.89 18.01 -0.70
N ASP A 174 18.43 17.87 -1.90
CA ASP A 174 18.05 16.76 -2.78
C ASP A 174 18.78 15.49 -2.34
N ILE A 175 18.10 14.35 -2.37
CA ILE A 175 18.68 13.03 -2.13
C ILE A 175 18.36 12.09 -3.28
N GLY A 176 19.40 11.50 -3.87
CA GLY A 176 19.31 10.64 -5.06
C GLY A 176 20.34 9.52 -5.04
N GLY A 177 20.07 8.46 -5.81
CA GLY A 177 21.06 7.42 -6.08
C GLY A 177 22.08 7.85 -7.14
N PRO A 178 23.03 6.98 -7.49
CA PRO A 178 24.13 7.32 -8.38
C PRO A 178 23.74 7.26 -9.87
N ASN A 179 22.56 6.72 -10.20
CA ASN A 179 22.12 6.50 -11.58
C ASN A 179 21.10 7.56 -12.00
N ILE A 180 21.44 8.36 -13.01
CA ILE A 180 20.48 9.20 -13.74
C ILE A 180 20.07 8.44 -14.99
N ILE A 181 18.82 7.97 -15.03
CA ILE A 181 18.29 7.08 -16.07
C ILE A 181 16.88 7.49 -16.46
N THR A 182 16.43 7.10 -17.64
CA THR A 182 15.03 7.25 -18.06
C THR A 182 14.13 6.19 -17.39
N TYR A 183 12.82 6.44 -17.30
CA TYR A 183 11.87 5.41 -16.85
C TYR A 183 11.94 4.13 -17.69
N LYS A 184 12.18 4.27 -19.00
CA LYS A 184 12.43 3.14 -19.91
C LYS A 184 13.66 2.33 -19.47
N GLU A 185 14.79 2.98 -19.25
CA GLU A 185 16.03 2.32 -18.81
C GLU A 185 15.86 1.69 -17.42
N MET A 186 15.12 2.35 -16.52
CA MET A 186 14.78 1.81 -15.20
C MET A 186 14.02 0.47 -15.32
N MET A 187 12.98 0.41 -16.17
CA MET A 187 12.25 -0.85 -16.44
C MET A 187 13.14 -1.92 -17.10
N MET A 188 14.01 -1.52 -18.05
CA MET A 188 14.93 -2.45 -18.72
C MET A 188 15.98 -3.03 -17.76
N LEU A 189 16.53 -2.20 -16.85
CA LEU A 189 17.47 -2.63 -15.81
C LEU A 189 16.80 -3.57 -14.81
N TYR A 190 15.55 -3.29 -14.43
CA TYR A 190 14.74 -4.21 -13.63
C TYR A 190 14.60 -5.57 -14.32
N ALA A 191 14.15 -5.57 -15.58
CA ALA A 191 13.94 -6.79 -16.36
C ALA A 191 15.22 -7.61 -16.52
N LYS A 192 16.35 -6.94 -16.80
CA LYS A 192 17.68 -7.57 -16.88
C LYS A 192 18.07 -8.20 -15.55
N THR A 193 17.84 -7.52 -14.44
CA THR A 193 18.16 -8.02 -13.08
C THR A 193 17.33 -9.27 -12.74
N ARG A 194 16.05 -9.30 -13.16
CA ARG A 194 15.14 -10.43 -12.99
C ARG A 194 15.25 -11.51 -14.08
N LYS A 195 16.12 -11.33 -15.08
CA LYS A 195 16.29 -12.24 -16.22
C LYS A 195 14.98 -12.48 -17.00
N ILE A 196 14.12 -11.47 -17.09
CA ILE A 196 12.87 -11.52 -17.85
C ILE A 196 13.01 -10.74 -19.17
N LYS A 197 12.32 -11.21 -20.22
CA LYS A 197 12.31 -10.54 -21.53
C LYS A 197 11.27 -9.42 -21.51
N LEU A 198 11.72 -8.18 -21.75
CA LEU A 198 10.86 -7.00 -21.78
C LEU A 198 11.09 -6.19 -23.05
N TRP A 199 10.02 -5.92 -23.79
CA TRP A 199 10.04 -5.23 -25.07
C TRP A 199 9.24 -3.94 -24.94
N ILE A 200 9.90 -2.77 -25.07
CA ILE A 200 9.27 -1.46 -24.87
C ILE A 200 9.26 -0.68 -26.18
N TYR A 201 8.06 -0.44 -26.70
CA TYR A 201 7.81 0.40 -27.87
C TYR A 201 7.26 1.76 -27.44
N VAL A 202 7.91 2.83 -27.89
CA VAL A 202 7.50 4.21 -27.54
C VAL A 202 6.62 4.75 -28.66
N PHE A 203 5.39 5.14 -28.31
CA PHE A 203 4.41 5.70 -29.23
C PHE A 203 4.23 7.21 -29.01
N PRO A 204 4.07 8.03 -30.07
CA PRO A 204 4.11 9.48 -29.95
C PRO A 204 2.89 10.10 -29.25
N ILE A 205 1.74 9.43 -29.31
CA ILE A 205 0.46 10.00 -28.87
C ILE A 205 -0.23 9.03 -27.90
N MET A 206 -0.21 9.37 -26.62
CA MET A 206 -1.09 8.79 -25.61
C MET A 206 -1.49 9.89 -24.64
N THR A 207 -2.79 10.02 -24.36
CA THR A 207 -3.26 11.01 -23.38
C THR A 207 -2.91 10.55 -21.96
N THR A 208 -2.84 11.50 -21.02
CA THR A 208 -2.61 11.20 -19.58
C THR A 208 -3.67 10.27 -19.03
N LYS A 209 -4.94 10.51 -19.40
CA LYS A 209 -6.08 9.65 -19.03
C LYS A 209 -5.89 8.22 -19.52
N LEU A 210 -5.53 8.02 -20.79
CA LEU A 210 -5.34 6.67 -21.35
C LEU A 210 -4.15 5.96 -20.70
N SER A 211 -3.06 6.68 -20.42
CA SER A 211 -1.89 6.14 -19.70
C SER A 211 -2.25 5.75 -18.25
N SER A 212 -3.08 6.55 -17.58
CA SER A 212 -3.53 6.29 -16.20
C SER A 212 -4.44 5.08 -16.12
N TYR A 213 -5.38 4.95 -17.07
CA TYR A 213 -6.18 3.74 -17.22
C TYR A 213 -5.29 2.53 -17.48
N TRP A 214 -4.32 2.64 -18.39
CA TRP A 214 -3.39 1.54 -18.66
C TRP A 214 -2.64 1.09 -17.40
N LEU A 215 -2.08 2.01 -16.61
CA LEU A 215 -1.43 1.67 -15.34
C LEU A 215 -2.39 0.99 -14.36
N TYR A 216 -3.59 1.52 -14.17
CA TYR A 216 -4.63 0.89 -13.33
C TYR A 216 -5.03 -0.50 -13.86
N PHE A 217 -5.16 -0.65 -15.17
CA PHE A 217 -5.46 -1.90 -15.85
C PHE A 217 -4.25 -2.81 -16.00
N VAL A 218 -3.06 -2.51 -15.47
CA VAL A 218 -1.91 -3.46 -15.46
C VAL A 218 -1.38 -3.74 -14.05
N THR A 219 -1.33 -2.72 -13.19
CA THR A 219 -0.73 -2.78 -11.86
C THR A 219 -1.77 -2.99 -10.75
N SER A 220 -1.32 -3.18 -9.51
CA SER A 220 -2.14 -3.23 -8.29
C SER A 220 -2.55 -1.85 -7.74
N THR A 221 -2.12 -0.77 -8.40
CA THR A 221 -2.30 0.62 -7.98
C THR A 221 -3.74 1.13 -8.16
N SER A 222 -4.18 2.03 -7.28
CA SER A 222 -5.49 2.69 -7.44
C SER A 222 -5.51 3.62 -8.65
N TYR A 223 -6.67 3.80 -9.29
CA TYR A 223 -6.79 4.73 -10.42
C TYR A 223 -6.37 6.16 -10.05
N LYS A 224 -6.68 6.61 -8.83
CA LYS A 224 -6.31 7.93 -8.31
C LYS A 224 -4.79 8.12 -8.28
N LEU A 225 -4.09 7.13 -7.71
CA LEU A 225 -2.63 7.13 -7.65
C LEU A 225 -2.02 7.06 -9.06
N ALA A 226 -2.59 6.26 -9.96
CA ALA A 226 -2.13 6.18 -11.36
C ALA A 226 -2.19 7.53 -12.09
N VAL A 227 -3.25 8.32 -11.91
CA VAL A 227 -3.38 9.66 -12.51
C VAL A 227 -2.30 10.60 -11.98
N ASN A 228 -2.20 10.72 -10.65
CA ASN A 228 -1.24 11.61 -10.00
C ASN A 228 0.23 11.25 -10.34
N LEU A 229 0.52 9.95 -10.51
CA LEU A 229 1.83 9.48 -10.94
C LEU A 229 2.11 9.80 -12.41
N VAL A 230 1.18 9.55 -13.34
CA VAL A 230 1.42 9.84 -14.77
C VAL A 230 1.69 11.33 -15.01
N ASP A 231 0.99 12.20 -14.29
CA ASP A 231 1.19 13.63 -14.42
C ASP A 231 2.54 14.09 -13.86
N SER A 232 3.01 13.50 -12.75
CA SER A 232 4.34 13.80 -12.18
C SER A 232 5.50 13.17 -12.95
N MET A 233 5.33 11.97 -13.53
CA MET A 233 6.39 11.27 -14.28
C MET A 233 6.84 11.98 -15.56
N LYS A 234 6.09 12.97 -16.05
CA LYS A 234 6.50 13.81 -17.18
C LYS A 234 7.64 14.77 -16.85
N MET A 235 7.83 15.07 -15.57
CA MET A 235 8.82 16.03 -15.09
C MET A 235 10.12 15.32 -14.70
N GLU A 236 11.26 15.96 -14.95
CA GLU A 236 12.55 15.39 -14.57
C GLU A 236 12.76 15.50 -13.05
N VAL A 237 13.14 14.38 -12.43
CA VAL A 237 13.35 14.26 -10.99
C VAL A 237 14.81 13.86 -10.75
N ILE A 238 15.70 14.84 -10.82
CA ILE A 238 17.16 14.69 -10.77
C ILE A 238 17.72 15.65 -9.72
N CYS A 239 18.60 15.18 -8.85
CA CYS A 239 19.23 16.01 -7.81
C CYS A 239 20.08 17.11 -8.44
N LYS A 240 19.85 18.36 -8.00
CA LYS A 240 20.72 19.50 -8.30
C LYS A 240 21.67 19.79 -7.13
N ASP A 241 21.26 19.41 -5.92
CA ASP A 241 22.04 19.56 -4.70
C ASP A 241 22.62 18.22 -4.24
N ASN A 242 23.95 18.16 -4.05
CA ASN A 242 24.65 17.01 -3.49
C ASN A 242 25.42 17.38 -2.19
N ARG A 243 25.13 18.51 -1.56
CA ARG A 243 25.80 18.99 -0.34
C ARG A 243 25.65 17.98 0.79
N LEU A 244 24.41 17.53 1.05
CA LEU A 244 24.14 16.61 2.15
C LEU A 244 24.84 15.26 1.97
N GLN A 245 24.86 14.74 0.74
CA GLN A 245 25.62 13.51 0.42
C GLN A 245 27.09 13.64 0.84
N LYS A 246 27.72 14.76 0.52
CA LYS A 246 29.12 15.04 0.89
C LYS A 246 29.28 15.23 2.40
N MET A 247 28.37 15.97 3.04
CA MET A 247 28.39 16.24 4.49
C MET A 247 28.26 14.96 5.32
N LEU A 248 27.47 13.99 4.85
CA LEU A 248 27.26 12.70 5.51
C LEU A 248 28.21 11.60 5.02
N ASN A 249 29.06 11.88 4.02
CA ASN A 249 29.94 10.91 3.37
C ASN A 249 29.20 9.64 2.90
N ILE A 250 27.97 9.81 2.41
CA ILE A 250 27.13 8.70 1.94
C ILE A 250 27.58 8.29 0.53
N LYS A 251 27.75 6.99 0.33
CA LYS A 251 27.98 6.37 -0.98
C LYS A 251 26.67 5.71 -1.45
N PRO A 252 25.91 6.36 -2.36
CA PRO A 252 24.59 5.88 -2.73
C PRO A 252 24.64 4.52 -3.42
N ILE A 253 23.68 3.66 -3.09
CA ILE A 253 23.52 2.32 -3.65
C ILE A 253 22.99 2.43 -5.09
N THR A 254 23.56 1.65 -6.01
CA THR A 254 23.12 1.67 -7.40
C THR A 254 21.70 1.12 -7.56
N TYR A 255 20.99 1.52 -8.60
CA TYR A 255 19.62 1.05 -8.88
C TYR A 255 19.53 -0.48 -8.95
N VAL A 256 20.50 -1.13 -9.61
CA VAL A 256 20.54 -2.60 -9.72
C VAL A 256 20.76 -3.27 -8.37
N GLU A 257 21.63 -2.72 -7.52
CA GLU A 257 21.84 -3.23 -6.16
C GLU A 257 20.61 -3.02 -5.28
N ALA A 258 19.95 -1.86 -5.38
CA ALA A 258 18.70 -1.58 -4.68
C ALA A 258 17.61 -2.61 -5.00
N ILE A 259 17.47 -2.99 -6.28
CA ILE A 259 16.56 -4.05 -6.72
C ILE A 259 16.94 -5.40 -6.10
N LYS A 260 18.21 -5.81 -6.18
CA LYS A 260 18.67 -7.09 -5.59
C LYS A 260 18.39 -7.16 -4.10
N LEU A 261 18.69 -6.07 -3.38
CA LEU A 261 18.45 -5.97 -1.95
C LEU A 261 16.96 -5.92 -1.58
N ALA A 262 16.09 -5.44 -2.47
CA ALA A 262 14.64 -5.53 -2.30
C ALA A 262 14.17 -6.99 -2.43
N PHE A 263 14.70 -7.75 -3.38
CA PHE A 263 14.37 -9.17 -3.54
C PHE A 263 14.85 -10.03 -2.39
N ILE A 264 16.06 -9.81 -1.87
CA ILE A 264 16.54 -10.51 -0.67
C ILE A 264 15.56 -10.32 0.49
N LYS A 265 15.03 -9.10 0.69
CA LYS A 265 14.07 -8.81 1.77
C LYS A 265 12.71 -9.50 1.56
N ILE A 266 12.27 -9.59 0.30
CA ILE A 266 11.04 -10.31 -0.09
C ILE A 266 11.21 -11.82 0.13
N GLU A 267 12.31 -12.41 -0.35
CA GLU A 267 12.63 -13.84 -0.17
C GLU A 267 12.75 -14.23 1.30
N GLN A 268 13.29 -13.33 2.13
CA GLN A 268 13.39 -13.53 3.57
C GLN A 268 12.08 -13.35 4.33
N ASN A 269 10.96 -13.05 3.64
CA ASN A 269 9.65 -12.88 4.30
C ASN A 269 9.62 -11.71 5.32
N LEU A 270 10.56 -10.78 5.25
CA LEU A 270 10.75 -9.71 6.24
C LEU A 270 10.08 -8.38 5.83
N VAL A 271 9.10 -8.40 4.92
CA VAL A 271 8.47 -7.18 4.41
C VAL A 271 7.34 -6.75 5.36
N ILE A 272 7.65 -5.80 6.26
CA ILE A 272 6.63 -5.07 7.03
C ILE A 272 5.85 -4.23 6.02
N SER A 273 4.56 -4.54 5.86
CA SER A 273 3.74 -4.06 4.75
C SER A 273 3.34 -2.58 4.89
N SER A 274 4.05 -1.66 4.23
CA SER A 274 3.61 -0.25 4.06
C SER A 274 2.49 -0.06 3.02
N TRP A 275 2.11 -1.13 2.31
CA TRP A 275 0.98 -1.15 1.36
C TRP A 275 -0.38 -0.89 2.00
N LYS A 276 -0.46 -1.09 3.32
CA LYS A 276 -1.64 -0.90 4.14
C LYS A 276 -2.23 0.50 4.00
N ASP A 277 -1.46 1.56 3.71
CA ASP A 277 -1.96 2.95 3.58
C ASP A 277 -2.45 3.35 2.18
N SER A 278 -2.40 2.46 1.20
CA SER A 278 -3.10 2.64 -0.09
C SER A 278 -4.63 2.44 0.00
N LEU A 279 -5.20 2.60 1.21
CA LEU A 279 -6.60 2.42 1.64
C LEU A 279 -7.65 3.21 0.86
N VAL A 280 -7.29 3.88 -0.23
CA VAL A 280 -8.18 4.76 -0.95
C VAL A 280 -8.44 4.31 -2.38
N SER A 281 -8.74 3.01 -2.51
CA SER A 281 -9.70 2.57 -3.52
C SER A 281 -11.13 2.90 -3.07
N GLY A 282 -11.45 4.18 -3.01
CA GLY A 282 -12.78 4.78 -3.27
C GLY A 282 -14.05 4.31 -2.55
N ARG A 283 -14.03 3.35 -1.61
CA ARG A 283 -15.24 2.89 -0.88
C ARG A 283 -15.19 3.08 0.63
N PHE A 284 -14.02 3.18 1.24
CA PHE A 284 -13.89 3.40 2.68
C PHE A 284 -13.83 4.91 2.95
N VAL A 285 -15.00 5.48 3.25
CA VAL A 285 -15.14 6.77 3.94
C VAL A 285 -15.17 6.54 5.47
N HIS A 286 -15.32 5.30 5.92
CA HIS A 286 -15.55 4.92 7.31
C HIS A 286 -14.43 4.04 7.89
N ASN A 287 -14.30 4.09 9.21
CA ASN A 287 -13.26 3.45 10.01
C ASN A 287 -13.40 1.91 9.93
N LEU A 288 -12.31 1.17 9.65
CA LEU A 288 -12.31 -0.29 9.50
C LEU A 288 -12.96 -1.03 10.68
N SER A 289 -12.87 -0.45 11.87
CA SER A 289 -13.50 -0.89 13.11
C SER A 289 -15.02 -1.09 13.01
N GLU A 290 -15.73 -0.30 12.18
CA GLU A 290 -17.18 -0.42 12.03
C GLU A 290 -17.60 -1.72 11.33
N PHE A 291 -16.70 -2.29 10.52
CA PHE A 291 -16.97 -3.50 9.74
C PHE A 291 -16.49 -4.79 10.44
N ILE A 292 -15.75 -4.67 11.55
CA ILE A 292 -15.31 -5.82 12.36
C ILE A 292 -16.53 -6.54 12.98
N GLN A 293 -17.58 -5.78 13.34
CA GLN A 293 -18.84 -6.36 13.75
C GLN A 293 -19.69 -6.70 12.52
N VAL A 294 -19.71 -7.99 12.17
CA VAL A 294 -20.54 -8.48 11.07
C VAL A 294 -22.01 -8.21 11.40
N PRO A 295 -22.76 -7.48 10.54
CA PRO A 295 -24.15 -7.15 10.82
C PRO A 295 -25.03 -8.41 10.92
N THR A 296 -25.96 -8.41 11.87
CA THR A 296 -26.87 -9.54 12.13
C THR A 296 -28.22 -9.37 11.45
N TYR A 297 -28.73 -8.14 11.33
CA TYR A 297 -30.04 -7.85 10.76
C TYR A 297 -30.01 -7.69 9.24
N GLY A 298 -30.98 -8.30 8.56
CA GLY A 298 -31.18 -8.16 7.11
C GLY A 298 -30.08 -8.78 6.25
N CYS A 299 -29.22 -9.61 6.83
CA CYS A 299 -28.14 -10.29 6.14
C CYS A 299 -28.53 -11.72 5.74
N LEU A 300 -28.00 -12.17 4.61
CA LEU A 300 -28.10 -13.53 4.12
C LEU A 300 -26.78 -14.24 4.46
N LYS A 301 -26.85 -15.49 4.91
CA LYS A 301 -25.67 -16.24 5.36
C LYS A 301 -25.62 -17.61 4.72
N ASP A 302 -24.40 -18.04 4.41
CA ASP A 302 -24.05 -19.42 4.12
C ASP A 302 -23.01 -19.85 5.15
N VAL A 303 -23.30 -20.93 5.89
CA VAL A 303 -22.45 -21.42 6.96
C VAL A 303 -22.11 -22.87 6.66
N GLN A 304 -20.83 -23.12 6.43
CA GLN A 304 -20.27 -24.45 6.33
C GLN A 304 -19.50 -24.78 7.59
N THR A 305 -19.70 -25.99 8.12
CA THR A 305 -18.99 -26.46 9.32
C THR A 305 -18.38 -27.83 9.08
N ARG A 306 -17.18 -28.05 9.64
CA ARG A 306 -16.48 -29.33 9.61
C ARG A 306 -15.68 -29.52 10.89
N LYS A 307 -15.59 -30.77 11.36
CA LYS A 307 -14.70 -31.13 12.46
C LYS A 307 -13.25 -31.15 11.96
N VAL A 308 -12.35 -30.60 12.75
CA VAL A 308 -10.93 -30.47 12.45
C VAL A 308 -10.15 -31.49 13.26
N GLU A 309 -9.39 -32.34 12.58
CA GLU A 309 -8.49 -33.30 13.23
C GLU A 309 -7.17 -32.63 13.62
N ASN A 310 -6.58 -31.83 12.71
CA ASN A 310 -5.35 -31.07 12.94
C ASN A 310 -5.60 -29.57 12.85
N VAL A 311 -5.79 -28.93 14.01
CA VAL A 311 -6.08 -27.50 14.11
C VAL A 311 -4.94 -26.64 13.57
N GLN A 312 -3.70 -27.00 13.88
CA GLN A 312 -2.54 -26.21 13.46
C GLN A 312 -2.43 -26.17 11.94
N GLN A 313 -2.60 -27.33 11.29
CA GLN A 313 -2.58 -27.43 9.84
C GLN A 313 -3.75 -26.66 9.20
N ALA A 314 -4.96 -26.78 9.74
CA ALA A 314 -6.10 -26.03 9.23
C ALA A 314 -5.87 -24.51 9.34
N LEU A 315 -5.29 -24.04 10.45
CA LEU A 315 -4.90 -22.64 10.62
C LEU A 315 -3.82 -22.22 9.64
N ASP A 316 -2.78 -23.03 9.44
CA ASP A 316 -1.73 -22.70 8.48
C ASP A 316 -2.29 -22.62 7.05
N ASN A 317 -3.21 -23.51 6.69
CA ASN A 317 -3.95 -23.43 5.43
C ASN A 317 -4.80 -22.16 5.35
N ILE A 318 -5.55 -21.79 6.40
CA ILE A 318 -6.35 -20.55 6.43
C ILE A 318 -5.45 -19.31 6.23
N TRP A 319 -4.29 -19.27 6.87
CA TRP A 319 -3.32 -18.17 6.72
C TRP A 319 -2.65 -18.15 5.35
N CYS A 320 -2.68 -19.26 4.61
CA CYS A 320 -2.12 -19.41 3.27
C CYS A 320 -3.16 -19.32 2.13
N ILE A 321 -4.42 -18.95 2.41
CA ILE A 321 -5.47 -18.75 1.38
C ILE A 321 -5.09 -17.57 0.46
N GLY A 322 -5.43 -17.67 -0.83
CA GLY A 322 -5.27 -16.61 -1.83
C GLY A 322 -3.87 -16.50 -2.42
N GLY A 323 -3.66 -15.52 -3.31
CA GLY A 323 -2.39 -15.37 -4.03
C GLY A 323 -2.07 -16.57 -4.92
N ASP A 324 -0.80 -17.01 -4.96
CA ASP A 324 -0.36 -18.10 -5.84
C ASP A 324 -0.99 -19.46 -5.49
N ARG A 325 -1.29 -19.71 -4.20
CA ARG A 325 -2.01 -20.93 -3.75
C ARG A 325 -3.50 -20.92 -4.13
N GLY A 326 -4.06 -19.75 -4.43
CA GLY A 326 -5.48 -19.58 -4.73
C GLY A 326 -6.40 -19.87 -3.53
N TRP A 327 -7.68 -20.02 -3.81
CA TRP A 327 -8.77 -20.15 -2.83
C TRP A 327 -9.18 -21.60 -2.58
N TYR A 328 -8.29 -22.55 -2.89
CA TYR A 328 -8.42 -24.00 -2.71
C TYR A 328 -9.54 -24.70 -3.48
N TYR A 329 -10.55 -23.99 -3.94
CA TYR A 329 -11.59 -24.53 -4.79
C TYR A 329 -12.14 -23.47 -5.74
N GLY A 330 -12.50 -23.90 -6.96
CA GLY A 330 -13.16 -23.00 -7.92
C GLY A 330 -12.31 -21.80 -8.34
N ASN A 331 -10.98 -21.90 -8.32
CA ASN A 331 -10.04 -20.80 -8.62
C ASN A 331 -10.35 -20.04 -9.92
N TRP A 332 -10.87 -20.72 -10.95
CA TRP A 332 -11.28 -20.08 -12.20
C TRP A 332 -12.50 -19.15 -12.01
N MET A 333 -13.45 -19.48 -11.14
CA MET A 333 -14.62 -18.64 -10.82
C MET A 333 -14.20 -17.38 -10.08
N TRP A 334 -13.25 -17.51 -9.13
CA TRP A 334 -12.66 -16.36 -8.44
C TRP A 334 -11.91 -15.43 -9.39
N LYS A 335 -11.15 -15.99 -10.34
CA LYS A 335 -10.48 -15.24 -11.42
C LYS A 335 -11.49 -14.53 -12.33
N LEU A 336 -12.54 -15.23 -12.76
CA LEU A 336 -13.61 -14.66 -13.59
C LEU A 336 -14.33 -13.52 -12.86
N ARG A 337 -14.68 -13.73 -11.59
CA ARG A 337 -15.33 -12.71 -10.76
C ARG A 337 -14.44 -11.48 -10.60
N GLY A 338 -13.15 -11.67 -10.35
CA GLY A 338 -12.17 -10.58 -10.27
C GLY A 338 -12.02 -9.82 -11.59
N PHE A 339 -12.10 -10.52 -12.73
CA PHE A 339 -12.10 -9.88 -14.05
C PHE A 339 -13.36 -9.04 -14.28
N MET A 340 -14.55 -9.57 -13.96
CA MET A 340 -15.82 -8.83 -14.06
C MET A 340 -15.82 -7.59 -13.17
N ASP A 341 -15.28 -7.70 -11.95
CA ASP A 341 -15.14 -6.58 -11.02
C ASP A 341 -14.34 -5.43 -11.65
N LYS A 342 -13.25 -5.78 -12.32
CA LYS A 342 -12.37 -4.82 -12.97
C LYS A 342 -13.04 -4.10 -14.13
N LEU A 343 -13.86 -4.78 -14.93
CA LEU A 343 -14.59 -4.16 -16.05
C LEU A 343 -15.52 -3.04 -15.57
N VAL A 344 -16.09 -3.17 -14.38
CA VAL A 344 -16.94 -2.13 -13.76
C VAL A 344 -16.16 -1.18 -12.87
N GLY A 345 -14.82 -1.21 -12.89
CA GLY A 345 -13.93 -0.30 -12.13
C GLY A 345 -13.75 -0.67 -10.66
N GLY A 346 -13.87 -1.96 -10.31
CA GLY A 346 -13.54 -2.52 -9.00
C GLY A 346 -12.05 -2.90 -8.86
N VAL A 347 -11.70 -3.55 -7.75
CA VAL A 347 -10.30 -3.87 -7.41
C VAL A 347 -9.77 -5.10 -8.15
N GLY A 348 -10.62 -6.09 -8.46
CA GLY A 348 -10.25 -7.37 -9.07
C GLY A 348 -9.25 -8.21 -8.24
N THR A 349 -8.68 -9.27 -8.82
CA THR A 349 -7.71 -10.20 -8.15
C THR A 349 -6.25 -9.73 -8.21
N ARG A 350 -5.99 -8.47 -8.58
CA ARG A 350 -4.65 -8.02 -8.99
C ARG A 350 -3.72 -7.65 -7.86
N ARG A 351 -4.29 -7.41 -6.69
CA ARG A 351 -3.55 -7.09 -5.48
C ARG A 351 -2.75 -8.30 -4.98
N GLY A 352 -3.16 -9.52 -5.35
CA GLY A 352 -2.54 -10.74 -4.85
C GLY A 352 -2.61 -10.80 -3.32
N ARG A 353 -1.59 -11.37 -2.69
CA ARG A 353 -1.43 -11.37 -1.24
C ARG A 353 -0.14 -10.67 -0.83
N THR A 354 -0.13 -10.09 0.36
CA THR A 354 1.01 -9.34 0.94
C THR A 354 2.21 -10.22 1.26
N HIS A 355 1.97 -11.38 1.87
CA HIS A 355 3.01 -12.30 2.33
C HIS A 355 2.52 -13.75 2.17
N PRO A 356 3.29 -14.74 1.68
CA PRO A 356 2.80 -16.08 1.31
C PRO A 356 2.17 -16.90 2.45
N THR A 357 2.57 -16.68 3.70
CA THR A 357 2.16 -17.49 4.86
C THR A 357 1.72 -16.70 6.09
N HIS A 358 1.68 -15.37 5.99
CA HIS A 358 1.37 -14.46 7.10
C HIS A 358 0.26 -13.50 6.66
N LEU A 359 -0.61 -13.11 7.59
CA LEU A 359 -1.70 -12.17 7.38
C LEU A 359 -1.83 -11.27 8.60
N ASP A 360 -1.86 -9.97 8.37
CA ASP A 360 -2.16 -8.96 9.39
C ASP A 360 -3.49 -8.25 9.11
N ASN A 361 -4.02 -7.60 10.15
CA ASN A 361 -5.13 -6.67 10.00
C ASN A 361 -4.79 -5.58 8.97
N GLY A 362 -5.72 -5.38 8.03
CA GLY A 362 -5.58 -4.43 6.93
C GLY A 362 -4.88 -5.00 5.69
N ASP A 363 -4.43 -6.25 5.67
CA ASP A 363 -3.81 -6.84 4.48
C ASP A 363 -4.81 -7.01 3.31
N ALA A 364 -4.30 -6.85 2.09
CA ALA A 364 -5.06 -7.18 0.89
C ALA A 364 -4.86 -8.66 0.56
N LEU A 365 -5.98 -9.35 0.32
CA LEU A 365 -6.02 -10.75 -0.11
C LEU A 365 -6.92 -10.85 -1.35
N ASP A 366 -6.32 -10.70 -2.52
CA ASP A 366 -6.98 -10.53 -3.82
C ASP A 366 -7.96 -9.34 -3.82
N PHE A 367 -9.27 -9.62 -3.80
CA PHE A 367 -10.34 -8.61 -3.70
C PHE A 367 -10.95 -8.53 -2.29
N TRP A 368 -10.31 -9.17 -1.30
CA TRP A 368 -10.69 -9.10 0.10
C TRP A 368 -9.72 -8.22 0.89
N ARG A 369 -10.24 -7.63 1.95
CA ARG A 369 -9.49 -6.96 3.01
C ARG A 369 -9.54 -7.82 4.27
N VAL A 370 -8.39 -8.06 4.88
CA VAL A 370 -8.32 -8.67 6.21
C VAL A 370 -8.79 -7.63 7.23
N LEU A 371 -9.94 -7.87 7.87
CA LEU A 371 -10.45 -7.02 8.97
C LEU A 371 -9.88 -7.47 10.32
N LEU A 372 -9.80 -8.78 10.52
CA LEU A 372 -9.24 -9.40 11.72
C LEU A 372 -8.47 -10.64 11.30
N ALA A 373 -7.19 -10.72 11.66
CA ALA A 373 -6.37 -11.92 11.62
C ALA A 373 -5.80 -12.14 13.02
N ASN A 374 -6.40 -13.07 13.76
CA ASN A 374 -5.94 -13.45 15.09
C ASN A 374 -5.73 -14.97 15.14
N LYS A 375 -4.45 -15.38 15.11
CA LYS A 375 -4.08 -16.80 15.10
C LYS A 375 -4.27 -17.45 16.46
N GLU A 376 -4.16 -16.68 17.55
CA GLU A 376 -4.41 -17.14 18.92
C GLU A 376 -5.89 -17.42 19.15
N GLU A 377 -6.77 -16.51 18.71
CA GLU A 377 -8.24 -16.69 18.72
C GLU A 377 -8.74 -17.60 17.58
N LYS A 378 -7.84 -18.14 16.75
CA LYS A 378 -8.15 -19.01 15.60
C LYS A 378 -9.21 -18.42 14.66
N ARG A 379 -9.15 -17.11 14.42
CA ARG A 379 -10.18 -16.35 13.70
C ARG A 379 -9.57 -15.46 12.62
N LEU A 380 -10.12 -15.58 11.41
CA LEU A 380 -9.83 -14.73 10.27
C LEU A 380 -11.15 -14.16 9.72
N LEU A 381 -11.26 -12.84 9.66
CA LEU A 381 -12.41 -12.13 9.10
C LEU A 381 -11.97 -11.30 7.90
N LEU A 382 -12.62 -11.54 6.76
CA LEU A 382 -12.37 -10.88 5.50
C LEU A 382 -13.60 -10.06 5.08
N PHE A 383 -13.35 -8.94 4.41
CA PHE A 383 -14.39 -8.09 3.82
C PHE A 383 -14.15 -7.88 2.32
N ALA A 384 -15.20 -7.97 1.52
CA ALA A 384 -15.09 -7.86 0.06
C ALA A 384 -14.95 -6.39 -0.37
N GLU A 385 -13.85 -6.07 -1.04
CA GLU A 385 -13.60 -4.74 -1.62
C GLU A 385 -14.14 -4.62 -3.07
N MET A 386 -14.54 -5.73 -3.68
CA MET A 386 -15.15 -5.76 -5.01
C MET A 386 -16.49 -5.00 -5.06
N LYS A 387 -16.84 -4.50 -6.26
CA LYS A 387 -18.13 -3.87 -6.53
C LYS A 387 -19.23 -4.92 -6.51
N LEU A 388 -20.07 -4.82 -5.48
CA LEU A 388 -21.22 -5.66 -5.22
C LEU A 388 -22.47 -4.78 -4.97
N PRO A 389 -23.68 -5.27 -5.29
CA PRO A 389 -24.95 -4.64 -4.90
C PRO A 389 -25.28 -4.93 -3.42
N GLY A 390 -24.30 -4.71 -2.54
CA GLY A 390 -24.34 -5.06 -1.12
C GLY A 390 -22.94 -5.10 -0.52
N GLU A 391 -22.86 -5.59 0.70
CA GLU A 391 -21.62 -5.78 1.48
C GLU A 391 -21.42 -7.27 1.74
N ALA A 392 -20.18 -7.76 1.69
CA ALA A 392 -19.90 -9.18 1.88
C ALA A 392 -18.72 -9.41 2.83
N TRP A 393 -18.87 -10.41 3.69
CA TRP A 393 -17.85 -10.89 4.62
C TRP A 393 -17.63 -12.38 4.41
N LEU A 394 -16.41 -12.81 4.65
CA LEU A 394 -16.05 -14.23 4.73
C LEU A 394 -15.24 -14.44 6.01
N GLU A 395 -15.75 -15.28 6.89
CA GLU A 395 -15.15 -15.56 8.19
C GLU A 395 -14.73 -17.03 8.28
N PHE A 396 -13.53 -17.26 8.82
CA PHE A 396 -13.04 -18.55 9.26
C PHE A 396 -12.82 -18.49 10.77
N ARG A 397 -13.38 -19.44 11.51
CA ARG A 397 -13.19 -19.54 12.96
C ARG A 397 -13.11 -20.99 13.38
N ILE A 398 -12.13 -21.37 14.19
CA ILE A 398 -12.08 -22.68 14.82
C ILE A 398 -12.41 -22.53 16.31
N ASP A 399 -13.43 -23.23 16.79
CA ASP A 399 -13.83 -23.18 18.20
C ASP A 399 -13.00 -24.13 19.08
N GLU A 400 -13.33 -24.18 20.38
CA GLU A 400 -12.68 -25.04 21.36
C GLU A 400 -12.96 -26.53 21.15
N ASN A 401 -14.05 -26.87 20.46
CA ASN A 401 -14.40 -28.24 20.10
C ASN A 401 -13.75 -28.69 18.78
N ASN A 402 -12.80 -27.90 18.27
CA ASN A 402 -12.13 -28.10 16.98
C ASN A 402 -13.12 -28.17 15.81
N ILE A 403 -14.17 -27.34 15.82
CA ILE A 403 -15.08 -27.17 14.69
C ILE A 403 -14.66 -25.93 13.92
N LEU A 404 -14.32 -26.12 12.64
CA LEU A 404 -14.10 -25.03 11.69
C LEU A 404 -15.45 -24.54 11.17
N TYR A 405 -15.69 -23.25 11.37
CA TYR A 405 -16.79 -22.50 10.79
C TYR A 405 -16.27 -21.67 9.63
N GLN A 406 -16.84 -21.86 8.44
CA GLN A 406 -16.70 -20.97 7.30
C GLN A 406 -18.04 -20.26 7.09
N THR A 407 -18.08 -18.96 7.34
CA THR A 407 -19.31 -18.17 7.26
C THR A 407 -19.18 -17.10 6.19
N ALA A 408 -19.92 -17.23 5.10
CA ALA A 408 -20.11 -16.16 4.13
C ALA A 408 -21.36 -15.36 4.51
N THR A 409 -21.19 -14.07 4.84
CA THR A 409 -22.31 -13.17 5.16
C THR A 409 -22.44 -12.11 4.08
N PHE A 410 -23.67 -11.86 3.61
CA PHE A 410 -23.95 -10.83 2.62
C PHE A 410 -25.11 -9.95 3.07
N ARG A 411 -24.88 -8.64 3.09
CA ARG A 411 -25.91 -7.64 3.34
C ARG A 411 -26.37 -7.04 2.00
N PRO A 412 -27.53 -7.46 1.46
CA PRO A 412 -28.01 -6.99 0.18
C PRO A 412 -28.45 -5.53 0.24
N LYS A 413 -28.13 -4.75 -0.80
CA LYS A 413 -28.69 -3.41 -1.01
C LYS A 413 -29.91 -3.49 -1.93
N GLY A 414 -31.11 -3.35 -1.36
CA GLY A 414 -32.37 -3.37 -2.10
C GLY A 414 -32.65 -4.71 -2.81
N LEU A 415 -33.55 -4.68 -3.80
CA LEU A 415 -33.98 -5.89 -4.53
C LEU A 415 -32.87 -6.49 -5.39
N PHE A 416 -32.06 -5.66 -6.05
CA PHE A 416 -30.94 -6.12 -6.87
C PHE A 416 -29.87 -6.86 -6.05
N GLY A 417 -29.62 -6.43 -4.81
CA GLY A 417 -28.74 -7.17 -3.90
C GLY A 417 -29.26 -8.57 -3.58
N ARG A 418 -30.57 -8.70 -3.32
CA ARG A 418 -31.19 -10.00 -3.03
C ARG A 418 -31.14 -10.93 -4.24
N LEU A 419 -31.50 -10.42 -5.43
CA LEU A 419 -31.41 -11.17 -6.69
C LEU A 419 -29.99 -11.64 -6.95
N TYR A 420 -29.00 -10.78 -6.71
CA TYR A 420 -27.58 -11.12 -6.85
C TYR A 420 -27.16 -12.26 -5.91
N TRP A 421 -27.58 -12.23 -4.64
CA TRP A 421 -27.28 -13.32 -3.73
C TRP A 421 -27.92 -14.64 -4.20
N TYR A 422 -29.22 -14.64 -4.48
CA TYR A 422 -29.93 -15.86 -4.83
C TYR A 422 -29.47 -16.47 -6.16
N SER A 423 -28.99 -15.68 -7.12
CA SER A 423 -28.40 -16.22 -8.35
C SER A 423 -27.06 -16.93 -8.11
N LEU A 424 -26.37 -16.60 -7.01
CA LEU A 424 -25.07 -17.18 -6.65
C LEU A 424 -25.15 -18.31 -5.61
N VAL A 425 -26.26 -18.47 -4.90
CA VAL A 425 -26.46 -19.54 -3.90
C VAL A 425 -26.10 -20.94 -4.43
N PRO A 426 -26.50 -21.36 -5.65
CA PRO A 426 -26.11 -22.67 -6.17
C PRO A 426 -24.58 -22.84 -6.26
N PHE A 427 -23.87 -21.77 -6.61
CA PHE A 427 -22.41 -21.77 -6.70
C PHE A 427 -21.74 -21.71 -5.33
N HIS A 428 -22.32 -21.00 -4.35
CA HIS A 428 -21.81 -20.91 -2.99
C HIS A 428 -21.68 -22.29 -2.33
N PHE A 429 -22.68 -23.16 -2.52
CA PHE A 429 -22.65 -24.52 -2.00
C PHE A 429 -21.40 -25.29 -2.47
N PHE A 430 -21.10 -25.25 -3.77
CA PHE A 430 -19.91 -25.92 -4.31
C PHE A 430 -18.62 -25.21 -3.92
N ILE A 431 -18.59 -23.88 -3.98
CA ILE A 431 -17.39 -23.08 -3.71
C ILE A 431 -16.95 -23.21 -2.25
N PHE A 432 -17.84 -22.92 -1.31
CA PHE A 432 -17.53 -22.95 0.11
C PHE A 432 -17.41 -24.38 0.63
N GLY A 433 -18.27 -25.30 0.19
CA GLY A 433 -18.13 -26.72 0.51
C GLY A 433 -16.76 -27.31 0.08
N GLY A 434 -16.36 -27.09 -1.17
CA GLY A 434 -15.06 -27.55 -1.65
C GLY A 434 -13.88 -26.84 -0.97
N MET A 435 -14.04 -25.56 -0.62
CA MET A 435 -13.02 -24.78 0.07
C MET A 435 -12.78 -25.29 1.50
N ILE A 436 -13.84 -25.45 2.31
CA ILE A 436 -13.69 -25.94 3.69
C ILE A 436 -13.09 -27.35 3.73
N ASP A 437 -13.49 -28.22 2.80
CA ASP A 437 -12.97 -29.60 2.74
C ASP A 437 -11.49 -29.62 2.33
N THR A 438 -11.06 -28.71 1.46
CA THR A 438 -9.65 -28.64 1.02
C THR A 438 -8.76 -28.01 2.08
N ILE A 439 -9.26 -27.05 2.87
CA ILE A 439 -8.54 -26.48 4.02
C ILE A 439 -8.15 -27.58 5.03
N LEU A 440 -8.98 -28.62 5.17
CA LEU A 440 -8.74 -29.71 6.11
C LEU A 440 -7.80 -30.80 5.59
N LYS A 441 -7.57 -30.88 4.27
CA LYS A 441 -6.73 -31.93 3.69
C LYS A 441 -5.23 -31.62 3.83
N SER A 442 -4.45 -32.65 4.16
CA SER A 442 -2.99 -32.61 4.24
C SER A 442 -2.38 -33.00 2.91
N GLU A 443 -2.42 -32.13 1.90
CA GLU A 443 -1.63 -32.41 0.70
C GLU A 443 -1.07 -31.15 0.09
N ASN A 444 0.18 -31.27 -0.37
CA ASN A 444 0.93 -30.25 -1.10
C ASN A 444 0.10 -29.72 -2.27
N LEU A 445 -0.63 -28.64 -2.02
CA LEU A 445 -1.28 -27.84 -3.04
C LEU A 445 -0.16 -27.17 -3.84
N LYS A 446 0.20 -27.83 -4.95
CA LYS A 446 1.21 -27.40 -5.93
C LYS A 446 0.91 -26.02 -6.49
#